data_AF-A0A958G3D9-F1
#
_entry.id   AF-A0A958G3D9-F1
#
_cell.length_a   1.000
_cell.length_b   1.000
_cell.length_c   1.000
_cell.angle_alpha   90.00
_cell.angle_beta   90.00
_cell.angle_gamma   90.00
#
_symmetry.space_group_name_H-M   'P 1'
#
loop_
_entity.id
_entity.type
_entity.pdbx_description
1 polymer ?
#
loop_
_entity_poly.entity_id
_entity_poly.type
_entity_poly.pdbx_seq_one_letter_code
_entity_poly.pdbx_strand_id
1 'polypeptide(L)'
;LNVNLDMIAPAEDRIIYAAGTYHYPFLKPYLDEIARQTPLLLLLDHDQPVRLSGAREDWTHASDHAPFHHAGIPFVYFGVEDTAHYHQPGDMVSEIDPQRLHQAVEMILNTLQLLDEQLFRRSRPAGAQP
;
A
#
# COMPACT_ATOMS: atom_id res chain seq x y z
N LEU A 1 -2.22 9.52 9.13
CA LEU A 1 -1.75 8.52 8.14
C LEU A 1 -2.48 8.79 6.85
N ASN A 2 -1.76 8.89 5.74
CA ASN A 2 -2.34 8.87 4.39
C ASN A 2 -2.33 7.41 3.88
N VAL A 3 -3.37 7.00 3.18
CA VAL A 3 -3.38 5.72 2.46
C VAL A 3 -3.75 6.02 1.02
N ASN A 4 -2.83 5.74 0.10
CA ASN A 4 -2.96 6.01 -1.33
C ASN A 4 -3.18 4.69 -2.07
N LEU A 5 -4.11 4.68 -3.02
CA LEU A 5 -4.43 3.51 -3.84
C LEU A 5 -4.25 3.94 -5.29
N ASP A 6 -3.31 3.34 -5.99
CA ASP A 6 -3.03 3.66 -7.39
C ASP A 6 -2.80 2.36 -8.15
N MET A 7 -3.70 2.06 -9.08
CA MET A 7 -3.76 0.78 -9.80
C MET A 7 -3.73 -0.46 -8.88
N ILE A 8 -4.87 -0.85 -8.31
CA ILE A 8 -4.98 -2.05 -7.44
C ILE A 8 -5.64 -3.26 -8.13
N ALA A 9 -6.01 -3.09 -9.39
CA ALA A 9 -6.94 -3.94 -10.14
C ALA A 9 -6.34 -4.81 -11.26
N PRO A 10 -5.29 -4.37 -12.00
CA PRO A 10 -4.84 -5.10 -13.19
C PRO A 10 -4.43 -6.54 -12.93
N ALA A 11 -4.57 -7.44 -13.90
CA ALA A 11 -4.64 -8.89 -13.68
C ALA A 11 -3.31 -9.69 -13.70
N GLU A 12 -2.17 -9.10 -14.09
CA GLU A 12 -1.05 -9.90 -14.61
C GLU A 12 -0.31 -10.78 -13.57
N ASP A 13 -0.40 -10.47 -12.27
CA ASP A 13 0.19 -11.29 -11.18
C ASP A 13 -0.70 -11.41 -9.93
N ARG A 14 -0.22 -11.96 -8.81
CA ARG A 14 -0.93 -11.86 -7.52
C ARG A 14 -0.32 -10.81 -6.60
N ILE A 15 0.57 -9.99 -7.15
CA ILE A 15 1.43 -9.10 -6.37
C ILE A 15 0.69 -7.80 -6.12
N ILE A 16 0.84 -7.28 -4.92
CA ILE A 16 0.48 -5.91 -4.62
C ILE A 16 1.60 -5.34 -3.77
N TYR A 17 2.12 -4.20 -4.18
CA TYR A 17 3.20 -3.54 -3.47
C TYR A 17 2.62 -2.58 -2.45
N ALA A 18 3.28 -2.49 -1.30
CA ALA A 18 3.05 -1.47 -0.30
C ALA A 18 4.34 -0.68 -0.05
N ALA A 19 4.33 0.59 -0.47
CA ALA A 19 5.42 1.53 -0.27
C ALA A 19 5.14 2.43 0.96
N GLY A 20 6.19 2.79 1.70
CA GLY A 20 6.15 3.68 2.87
C GLY A 20 6.80 3.09 4.12
N THR A 21 7.02 1.77 4.19
CA THR A 21 7.62 1.11 5.36
C THR A 21 9.10 1.39 5.55
N TYR A 22 9.84 1.74 4.50
CA TYR A 22 11.21 2.21 4.61
C TYR A 22 11.29 3.54 5.37
N HIS A 23 10.40 4.49 5.04
CA HIS A 23 10.32 5.81 5.71
C HIS A 23 9.64 5.74 7.08
N TYR A 24 8.69 4.81 7.23
CA TYR A 24 7.87 4.65 8.43
C TYR A 24 7.89 3.20 8.93
N PRO A 25 9.01 2.71 9.50
CA PRO A 25 9.16 1.30 9.90
C PRO A 25 8.11 0.79 10.90
N PHE A 26 7.47 1.70 11.64
CA PHE A 26 6.40 1.34 12.57
C PHE A 26 5.16 0.73 11.88
N LEU A 27 5.00 0.92 10.56
CA LEU A 27 3.90 0.35 9.77
C LEU A 27 4.13 -1.12 9.42
N LYS A 28 5.40 -1.56 9.37
CA LYS A 28 5.78 -2.89 8.91
C LYS A 28 5.08 -4.04 9.66
N PRO A 29 5.00 -4.06 11.01
CA PRO A 29 4.36 -5.17 11.71
C PRO A 29 2.88 -5.37 11.34
N TYR A 30 2.17 -4.28 11.05
CA TYR A 30 0.76 -4.33 10.64
C TYR A 30 0.61 -4.87 9.23
N LEU A 31 1.44 -4.42 8.29
CA LEU A 31 1.42 -4.93 6.91
C LEU A 31 1.89 -6.39 6.84
N ASP A 32 2.87 -6.80 7.66
CA ASP A 32 3.27 -8.21 7.77
C ASP A 32 2.11 -9.08 8.30
N GLU A 33 1.28 -8.56 9.19
CA GLU A 33 0.08 -9.25 9.67
C GLU A 33 -0.96 -9.43 8.58
N ILE A 34 -1.25 -8.37 7.84
CA ILE A 34 -2.17 -8.43 6.69
C ILE A 34 -1.66 -9.39 5.62
N ALA A 35 -0.35 -9.40 5.34
CA ALA A 35 0.27 -10.32 4.37
C ALA A 35 -0.01 -11.80 4.68
N ARG A 36 -0.28 -12.16 5.95
CA ARG A 36 -0.63 -13.54 6.36
C ARG A 36 -2.13 -13.86 6.23
N GLN A 37 -2.97 -12.85 6.01
CA GLN A 37 -4.43 -12.96 6.01
C GLN A 37 -5.03 -12.79 4.60
N THR A 38 -4.24 -12.35 3.63
CA THR A 38 -4.68 -12.13 2.24
C THR A 38 -4.24 -13.27 1.32
N PRO A 39 -5.01 -13.59 0.26
CA PRO A 39 -4.56 -14.49 -0.81
C PRO A 39 -3.57 -13.84 -1.79
N LEU A 40 -3.38 -12.50 -1.72
CA LEU A 40 -2.43 -11.76 -2.54
C LEU A 40 -1.01 -11.84 -1.96
N LEU A 41 0.00 -11.71 -2.82
CA LEU A 41 1.38 -11.55 -2.41
C LEU A 41 1.65 -10.06 -2.13
N LEU A 42 1.53 -9.66 -0.86
CA LEU A 42 1.87 -8.30 -0.41
C LEU A 42 3.38 -8.14 -0.26
N LEU A 43 3.99 -7.29 -1.09
CA LEU A 43 5.43 -6.99 -1.06
C LEU A 43 5.69 -5.58 -0.52
N LEU A 44 6.59 -5.47 0.44
CA LEU A 44 7.00 -4.18 1.01
C LEU A 44 8.25 -3.69 0.26
N ASP A 45 8.05 -2.83 -0.73
CA ASP A 45 9.10 -2.40 -1.66
C ASP A 45 8.76 -1.05 -2.31
N HIS A 46 9.60 -0.61 -3.25
CA HIS A 46 9.45 0.64 -4.01
C HIS A 46 9.41 1.90 -3.14
N ASP A 47 10.08 1.88 -1.99
CA ASP A 47 10.27 3.04 -1.13
C ASP A 47 11.72 3.20 -0.65
N GLN A 48 12.63 2.38 -1.18
CA GLN A 48 14.06 2.46 -0.92
C GLN A 48 14.75 3.26 -2.02
N PRO A 49 15.77 4.07 -1.66
CA PRO A 49 16.62 4.72 -2.65
C PRO A 49 17.16 3.71 -3.67
N VAL A 50 17.13 4.07 -4.95
CA VAL A 50 17.56 3.23 -6.10
C VAL A 50 18.95 2.56 -5.88
N ARG A 51 19.86 3.25 -5.17
CA ARG A 51 21.20 2.73 -4.84
C ARG A 51 21.19 1.53 -3.87
N LEU A 52 20.15 1.41 -3.06
CA LEU A 52 19.96 0.33 -2.08
C LEU A 52 19.05 -0.78 -2.61
N SER A 53 18.10 -0.42 -3.47
CA SER A 53 17.08 -1.35 -4.02
C SER A 53 17.56 -2.19 -5.20
N GLY A 54 18.80 -1.98 -5.68
CA GLY A 54 19.33 -2.71 -6.84
C GLY A 54 18.70 -2.28 -8.16
N ALA A 55 18.48 -0.98 -8.34
CA ALA A 55 17.85 -0.35 -9.51
C ALA A 55 16.32 -0.47 -9.60
N ARG A 56 15.62 -0.89 -8.54
CA ARG A 56 14.16 -0.76 -8.48
C ARG A 56 13.75 0.70 -8.35
N GLU A 57 12.66 1.07 -8.99
CA GLU A 57 12.07 2.40 -8.91
C GLU A 57 11.61 2.72 -7.48
N ASP A 58 11.77 3.99 -7.10
CA ASP A 58 11.33 4.52 -5.81
C ASP A 58 10.01 5.28 -6.01
N TRP A 59 8.93 4.71 -5.51
CA TRP A 59 7.58 5.24 -5.58
C TRP A 59 7.25 6.23 -4.45
N THR A 60 8.21 6.64 -3.63
CA THR A 60 8.03 7.66 -2.57
C THR A 60 7.37 8.94 -3.09
N HIS A 61 7.59 9.28 -4.37
CA HIS A 61 7.04 10.46 -5.02
C HIS A 61 6.18 10.16 -6.26
N ALA A 62 5.69 8.92 -6.41
CA ALA A 62 5.02 8.49 -7.64
C ALA A 62 3.55 8.89 -7.76
N SER A 63 2.87 9.23 -6.65
CA SER A 63 1.42 9.50 -6.64
C SER A 63 1.04 10.49 -5.53
N ASP A 64 -0.26 10.62 -5.23
CA ASP A 64 -0.82 11.66 -4.36
C ASP A 64 -0.41 11.55 -2.87
N HIS A 65 0.28 10.49 -2.45
CA HIS A 65 0.92 10.43 -1.13
C HIS A 65 2.14 11.34 -1.01
N ALA A 66 2.76 11.75 -2.12
CA ALA A 66 4.02 12.48 -2.11
C ALA A 66 3.98 13.80 -1.30
N PRO A 67 2.95 14.67 -1.43
CA PRO A 67 2.86 15.89 -0.63
C PRO A 67 2.66 15.61 0.88
N PHE A 68 1.99 14.51 1.24
CA PHE A 68 1.81 14.11 2.64
C PHE A 68 3.15 13.68 3.24
N HIS A 69 3.92 12.86 2.52
CA HIS A 69 5.27 12.48 2.92
C HIS A 69 6.16 13.72 3.12
N HIS A 70 6.11 14.67 2.16
CA HIS A 70 6.86 15.93 2.26
C HIS A 70 6.50 16.76 3.50
N ALA A 71 5.24 16.72 3.92
CA ALA A 71 4.76 17.38 5.14
C ALA A 71 5.04 16.57 6.44
N GLY A 72 5.74 15.44 6.36
CA GLY A 72 6.05 14.58 7.51
C GLY A 72 4.88 13.69 7.95
N ILE A 73 3.82 13.57 7.14
CA ILE A 73 2.67 12.71 7.43
C ILE A 73 2.99 11.30 6.92
N PRO A 74 2.91 10.25 7.79
CA PRO A 74 3.12 8.86 7.36
C PRO A 74 2.15 8.46 6.25
N PHE A 75 2.63 7.62 5.31
CA PHE A 75 1.81 7.06 4.23
C PHE A 75 1.97 5.54 4.09
N VAL A 76 0.95 4.91 3.52
CA VAL A 76 1.06 3.62 2.82
C VAL A 76 0.50 3.81 1.42
N TYR A 77 1.30 3.53 0.40
CA TYR A 77 0.86 3.49 -0.99
C TYR A 77 0.64 2.03 -1.39
N PHE A 78 -0.52 1.70 -1.94
CA PHE A 78 -0.81 0.39 -2.53
C PHE A 78 -0.92 0.51 -4.04
N GLY A 79 -0.21 -0.35 -4.76
CA GLY A 79 -0.29 -0.41 -6.22
C GLY A 79 0.39 -1.62 -6.82
N VAL A 80 0.33 -1.69 -8.15
CA VAL A 80 1.04 -2.68 -8.97
C VAL A 80 2.02 -1.97 -9.90
N GLU A 81 2.94 -2.73 -10.50
CA GLU A 81 3.77 -2.22 -11.58
C GLU A 81 2.93 -1.90 -12.83
N ASP A 82 3.44 -1.03 -13.70
CA ASP A 82 2.78 -0.66 -14.94
C ASP A 82 2.41 -1.88 -15.78
N THR A 83 1.21 -1.84 -16.35
CA THR A 83 0.69 -2.89 -17.24
C THR A 83 0.97 -2.54 -18.70
N ALA A 84 0.80 -3.50 -19.61
CA ALA A 84 0.90 -3.24 -21.04
C ALA A 84 -0.08 -2.17 -21.56
N HIS A 85 -1.13 -1.86 -20.78
CA HIS A 85 -2.17 -0.90 -21.12
C HIS A 85 -2.08 0.42 -20.35
N TYR A 86 -1.07 0.60 -19.49
CA TYR A 86 -0.90 1.81 -18.71
C TYR A 86 -0.82 3.07 -19.59
N HIS A 87 -1.67 4.06 -19.30
CA HIS A 87 -1.84 5.29 -20.10
C HIS A 87 -2.14 5.05 -21.58
N GLN A 88 -2.69 3.90 -21.95
CA GLN A 88 -3.13 3.59 -23.31
C GLN A 88 -4.65 3.47 -23.39
N PRO A 89 -5.26 3.64 -24.58
CA PRO A 89 -6.69 3.42 -24.78
C PRO A 89 -7.19 2.00 -24.42
N GLY A 90 -6.27 1.04 -24.29
CA GLY A 90 -6.56 -0.33 -23.86
C GLY A 90 -6.75 -0.49 -22.35
N ASP A 91 -6.55 0.55 -21.54
CA ASP A 91 -6.87 0.54 -20.11
C ASP A 91 -8.39 0.52 -19.93
N MET A 92 -8.95 -0.69 -19.97
CA MET A 92 -10.37 -0.95 -20.02
C MET A 92 -10.77 -1.93 -18.92
N VAL A 93 -12.05 -1.88 -18.54
CA VAL A 93 -12.62 -2.80 -17.55
C VAL A 93 -12.45 -4.29 -17.93
N SER A 94 -12.28 -4.60 -19.22
CA SER A 94 -11.99 -5.96 -19.70
C SER A 94 -10.65 -6.50 -19.22
N GLU A 95 -9.69 -5.61 -18.91
CA GLU A 95 -8.34 -5.95 -18.44
C GLU A 95 -8.26 -6.09 -16.91
N ILE A 96 -9.39 -5.89 -16.21
CA ILE A 96 -9.50 -6.04 -14.78
C ILE A 96 -10.09 -7.41 -14.45
N ASP A 97 -9.41 -8.17 -13.58
CA ASP A 97 -9.99 -9.35 -12.94
C ASP A 97 -10.84 -8.89 -11.72
N PRO A 98 -12.18 -9.07 -11.75
CA PRO A 98 -13.05 -8.65 -10.65
C PRO A 98 -12.74 -9.37 -9.34
N GLN A 99 -12.29 -10.63 -9.39
CA GLN A 99 -11.94 -11.39 -8.20
C GLN A 99 -10.67 -10.83 -7.56
N ARG A 100 -9.65 -10.49 -8.37
CA ARG A 100 -8.43 -9.84 -7.87
C ARG A 100 -8.75 -8.49 -7.25
N LEU A 101 -9.56 -7.66 -7.93
CA LEU A 101 -9.96 -6.35 -7.40
C LEU A 101 -10.65 -6.49 -6.04
N HIS A 102 -11.56 -7.46 -5.91
CA HIS A 102 -12.21 -7.74 -4.63
C HIS A 102 -11.20 -8.11 -3.54
N GLN A 103 -10.26 -9.01 -3.83
CA GLN A 103 -9.19 -9.42 -2.89
C GLN A 103 -8.30 -8.25 -2.47
N ALA A 104 -7.96 -7.36 -3.42
CA ALA A 104 -7.15 -6.17 -3.13
C ALA A 104 -7.89 -5.20 -2.21
N VAL A 105 -9.16 -4.92 -2.51
CA VAL A 105 -10.02 -4.05 -1.68
C VAL A 105 -10.21 -4.63 -0.28
N GLU A 106 -10.46 -5.94 -0.14
CA GLU A 106 -10.58 -6.60 1.17
C GLU A 106 -9.28 -6.52 1.96
N MET A 107 -8.13 -6.79 1.34
CA MET A 107 -6.82 -6.66 1.98
C MET A 107 -6.57 -5.23 2.48
N ILE A 108 -6.87 -4.22 1.66
CA ILE A 108 -6.67 -2.81 2.02
C ILE A 108 -7.65 -2.40 3.13
N LEU A 109 -8.91 -2.86 3.08
CA LEU A 109 -9.89 -2.61 4.13
C LEU A 109 -9.43 -3.20 5.48
N ASN A 110 -8.97 -4.45 5.49
CA ASN A 110 -8.46 -5.10 6.69
C ASN A 110 -7.23 -4.35 7.24
N THR A 111 -6.38 -3.83 6.35
CA THR A 111 -5.25 -2.98 6.73
C THR A 111 -5.71 -1.71 7.43
N LEU A 112 -6.70 -1.01 6.86
CA LEU A 112 -7.25 0.22 7.42
C LEU A 112 -7.88 -0.02 8.79
N GLN A 113 -8.65 -1.10 8.95
CA GLN A 113 -9.24 -1.48 10.24
C GLN A 113 -8.17 -1.76 11.29
N LEU A 114 -7.16 -2.55 10.95
CA LEU A 114 -6.05 -2.86 11.85
C LEU A 114 -5.30 -1.58 12.25
N LEU A 115 -4.98 -0.71 11.29
CA LEU A 115 -4.25 0.54 11.57
C LEU A 115 -5.10 1.51 12.40
N ASP A 116 -6.39 1.65 12.13
CA ASP A 116 -7.30 2.51 12.90
C ASP A 116 -7.35 2.05 14.36
N GLU A 117 -7.58 0.76 14.61
CA GLU A 117 -7.62 0.21 15.96
C GLU A 117 -6.32 0.41 16.74
N GLN A 118 -5.17 0.27 16.07
CA GLN A 118 -3.87 0.30 16.72
C GLN A 118 -3.35 1.73 16.92
N LEU A 119 -3.58 2.62 15.95
CA LEU A 119 -3.23 4.03 16.05
C LEU A 119 -4.14 4.76 17.03
N PHE A 120 -5.43 4.41 17.10
CA PHE A 120 -6.35 4.90 18.13
C PHE A 120 -5.92 4.46 19.53
N ARG A 121 -5.51 3.20 19.70
CA ARG A 121 -5.00 2.71 21.01
C ARG A 121 -3.74 3.45 21.45
N ARG A 122 -2.84 3.79 20.52
CA ARG A 122 -1.59 4.53 20.80
C ARG A 122 -1.81 6.01 21.12
N SER A 123 -2.90 6.62 20.63
CA SER A 123 -3.21 8.03 20.88
C SER A 123 -4.00 8.27 22.18
N ARG A 124 -4.47 7.21 22.86
CA ARG A 124 -5.07 7.35 24.19
C ARG A 124 -4.00 7.79 25.21
N PRO A 125 -4.25 8.85 26.01
CA PRO A 125 -3.40 9.16 27.14
C PRO A 125 -3.39 7.98 28.11
N ALA A 126 -2.21 7.61 28.59
CA ALA A 126 -2.03 6.54 29.56
C ALA A 126 -2.88 6.84 30.82
N GLY A 127 -3.99 6.11 31.00
CA GLY A 127 -4.85 6.24 32.19
C GLY A 127 -6.37 6.24 31.94
N ALA A 128 -6.84 6.34 30.69
CA ALA A 128 -8.28 6.29 30.42
C ALA A 128 -8.79 4.83 30.35
N GLN A 129 -9.13 4.26 31.51
CA GLN A 129 -9.92 3.02 31.62
C GLN A 129 -11.39 3.27 31.20
N PRO A 130 -12.11 2.21 30.74
CA PRO A 130 -13.49 2.32 30.24
C PRO A 130 -14.51 2.76 31.28
#